data_AF-A0A353LXK1-F1
#
_entry.id   AF-A0A353LXK1-F1
#
_cell.length_a   1.000
_cell.length_b   1.000
_cell.length_c   1.000
_cell.angle_alpha   90.00
_cell.angle_beta   90.00
_cell.angle_gamma   90.00
#
_symmetry.space_group_name_H-M   'P 1'
#
loop_
_entity.id
_entity.type
_entity.pdbx_description
1 polymer ?
#
loop_
_entity_poly.entity_id
_entity_poly.type
_entity_poly.pdbx_seq_one_letter_code
_entity_poly.pdbx_strand_id
1 'polypeptide(L)'
;MKSILVAATHTHSGPLVAARLGKEADRAVAQDIRQAVLVAASEAAANMKSVTMKAGSASCPDVAKDRRNLEPSLDSQVNLIGFYAEQELVGCVVNFPLHATVLGAENRLYSADYPGYLRRTIQDNHPQCCTLFLNGAAGDINIGYSADASALGERFDFRTFEKAAEVGERLAEAVVSGLDRAHQVSDPILEVGINEVALPLKDPVGLDELNCRILDHRINKRELKAIYLECLKDSILRQNLREGQSEVIMPLQAIRIGSGVLVAIPGELFVELGLAIRESRKDVQIFVVGYANGAWGYLPDRKAFGQGGYEVETSIFSEGMGETLVRGAVRLVNSL
;
A
#
# COMPACT_ATOMS: atom_id res chain seq x y z
N MET A 1 16.11 14.00 -9.17
CA MET A 1 14.65 14.02 -8.97
C MET A 1 14.35 13.41 -7.60
N LYS A 2 14.33 14.22 -6.53
CA LYS A 2 14.06 13.73 -5.16
C LYS A 2 12.63 14.02 -4.68
N SER A 3 11.87 14.85 -5.41
CA SER A 3 10.58 15.40 -4.98
C SER A 3 9.36 14.75 -5.64
N ILE A 4 9.52 13.58 -6.26
CA ILE A 4 8.42 12.84 -6.90
C ILE A 4 8.20 11.55 -6.12
N LEU A 5 6.96 11.34 -5.69
CA LEU A 5 6.48 10.11 -5.07
C LEU A 5 5.47 9.46 -6.01
N VAL A 6 5.63 8.18 -6.30
CA VAL A 6 4.69 7.39 -7.11
C VAL A 6 4.15 6.27 -6.25
N ALA A 7 2.84 6.19 -6.07
CA ALA A 7 2.18 5.13 -5.28
C ALA A 7 1.06 4.45 -6.08
N ALA A 8 0.74 3.21 -5.70
CA ALA A 8 -0.38 2.46 -6.25
C ALA A 8 -1.48 2.23 -5.21
N THR A 9 -2.73 2.24 -5.67
CA THR A 9 -3.90 1.85 -4.84
C THR A 9 -3.95 0.35 -4.56
N HIS A 10 -3.02 -0.43 -5.15
CA HIS A 10 -2.92 -1.88 -4.98
C HIS A 10 -4.22 -2.62 -5.32
N THR A 11 -4.96 -2.16 -6.34
CA THR A 11 -6.10 -2.93 -6.88
C THR A 11 -5.62 -4.22 -7.52
N HIS A 12 -6.31 -5.33 -7.24
CA HIS A 12 -6.08 -6.63 -7.88
C HIS A 12 -6.97 -6.85 -9.11
N SER A 13 -7.78 -5.85 -9.50
CA SER A 13 -8.68 -5.90 -10.65
C SER A 13 -8.17 -5.06 -11.83
N GLY A 14 -6.85 -4.97 -11.99
CA GLY A 14 -6.18 -4.34 -13.13
C GLY A 14 -5.59 -5.37 -14.09
N PRO A 15 -5.21 -4.96 -15.31
CA PRO A 15 -4.42 -5.82 -16.19
C PRO A 15 -3.04 -6.11 -15.60
N LEU A 16 -2.36 -7.15 -16.09
CA LEU A 16 -1.00 -7.46 -15.68
C LEU A 16 -0.01 -6.45 -16.30
N VAL A 17 0.66 -5.66 -15.45
CA VAL A 17 1.53 -4.54 -15.85
C VAL A 17 3.02 -4.78 -15.58
N ALA A 18 3.36 -5.86 -14.88
CA ALA A 18 4.72 -6.35 -14.68
C ALA A 18 4.71 -7.88 -14.75
N ALA A 19 5.81 -8.49 -15.17
CA ALA A 19 5.93 -9.94 -15.21
C ALA A 19 5.62 -10.52 -13.82
N ARG A 20 4.82 -11.58 -13.74
CA ARG A 20 4.41 -12.21 -12.48
C ARG A 20 4.03 -13.67 -12.70
N LEU A 21 4.53 -14.55 -11.84
CA LEU A 21 4.28 -15.99 -11.85
C LEU A 21 4.52 -16.61 -13.24
N GLY A 22 5.63 -16.22 -13.88
CA GLY A 22 6.02 -16.70 -15.21
C GLY A 22 5.18 -16.17 -16.38
N LYS A 23 4.26 -15.24 -16.13
CA LYS A 23 3.50 -14.54 -17.17
C LYS A 23 4.14 -13.19 -17.44
N GLU A 24 4.32 -12.88 -18.72
CA GLU A 24 4.77 -11.57 -19.18
C GLU A 24 3.62 -10.56 -19.16
N ALA A 25 3.94 -9.32 -18.82
CA ALA A 25 3.00 -8.21 -18.91
C ALA A 25 2.81 -7.74 -20.35
N ASP A 26 1.63 -7.18 -20.63
CA ASP A 26 1.41 -6.47 -21.88
C ASP A 26 2.16 -5.12 -21.83
N ARG A 27 3.20 -5.02 -22.66
CA ARG A 27 4.03 -3.81 -22.74
C ARG A 27 3.25 -2.59 -23.19
N ALA A 28 2.22 -2.75 -24.03
CA ALA A 28 1.38 -1.64 -24.46
C ALA A 28 0.58 -1.08 -23.29
N VAL A 29 -0.01 -1.96 -22.47
CA VAL A 29 -0.74 -1.55 -21.26
C VAL A 29 0.16 -0.82 -20.27
N ALA A 30 1.37 -1.34 -20.00
CA ALA A 30 2.32 -0.67 -19.12
C ALA A 30 2.75 0.71 -19.66
N GLN A 31 2.91 0.83 -20.97
CA GLN A 31 3.23 2.09 -21.65
C GLN A 31 2.07 3.09 -21.56
N ASP A 32 0.83 2.64 -21.74
CA ASP A 32 -0.38 3.47 -21.63
C ASP A 32 -0.55 4.02 -20.21
N ILE A 33 -0.31 3.19 -19.19
CA ILE A 33 -0.34 3.63 -17.78
C ILE A 33 0.75 4.68 -17.53
N ARG A 34 1.97 4.44 -18.02
CA ARG A 34 3.06 5.43 -17.90
C ARG A 34 2.68 6.76 -18.56
N GLN A 35 2.09 6.70 -19.75
CA GLN A 35 1.66 7.89 -20.46
C GLN A 35 0.54 8.62 -19.71
N ALA A 36 -0.44 7.88 -19.17
CA ALA A 36 -1.52 8.45 -18.37
C ALA A 36 -1.00 9.16 -17.11
N VAL A 37 0.00 8.61 -16.43
CA VAL A 37 0.66 9.26 -15.29
C VAL A 37 1.34 10.57 -15.70
N LEU A 38 2.05 10.59 -16.85
CA LEU A 38 2.69 11.79 -17.36
C LEU A 38 1.68 12.88 -17.76
N VAL A 39 0.56 12.47 -18.38
CA VAL A 39 -0.54 13.39 -18.71
C VAL A 39 -1.15 13.97 -17.45
N ALA A 40 -1.50 13.14 -16.45
CA ALA A 40 -2.06 13.61 -15.19
C ALA A 40 -1.14 14.59 -14.45
N ALA A 41 0.18 14.32 -14.42
CA ALA A 41 1.15 15.23 -13.84
C ALA A 41 1.26 16.56 -14.61
N SER A 42 1.22 16.51 -15.95
CA SER A 42 1.28 17.70 -16.80
C SER A 42 0.01 18.55 -16.67
N GLU A 43 -1.16 17.93 -16.60
CA GLU A 43 -2.44 18.60 -16.35
C GLU A 43 -2.48 19.24 -14.96
N ALA A 44 -1.98 18.56 -13.92
CA ALA A 44 -1.87 19.13 -12.58
C ALA A 44 -0.94 20.36 -12.55
N ALA A 45 0.20 20.30 -13.25
CA ALA A 45 1.13 21.43 -13.34
C ALA A 45 0.55 22.61 -14.14
N ALA A 46 -0.20 22.34 -15.21
CA ALA A 46 -0.86 23.39 -16.00
C ALA A 46 -2.03 24.05 -15.27
N ASN A 47 -2.65 23.35 -14.31
CA ASN A 47 -3.82 23.83 -13.55
C ASN A 47 -3.49 24.24 -12.11
N MET A 48 -2.23 24.64 -11.84
CA MET A 48 -1.84 25.17 -10.52
C MET A 48 -2.68 26.39 -10.14
N LYS A 49 -3.17 26.41 -8.90
CA LYS A 49 -3.96 27.51 -8.36
C LYS A 49 -3.67 27.69 -6.87
N SER A 50 -3.89 28.90 -6.36
CA SER A 50 -3.78 29.18 -4.93
C SER A 50 -4.86 28.44 -4.16
N VAL A 51 -4.47 27.76 -3.08
CA VAL A 51 -5.37 27.01 -2.21
C VAL A 51 -5.04 27.24 -0.74
N THR A 52 -6.01 27.03 0.13
CA THR A 52 -5.79 26.81 1.55
C THR A 52 -5.81 25.31 1.84
N MET A 53 -5.10 24.88 2.88
CA MET A 53 -4.98 23.47 3.22
C MET A 53 -5.59 23.20 4.59
N LYS A 54 -6.29 22.07 4.72
CA LYS A 54 -6.69 21.50 5.99
C LYS A 54 -6.13 20.09 6.13
N ALA A 55 -5.64 19.73 7.32
CA ALA A 55 -5.19 18.38 7.63
C ALA A 55 -5.96 17.84 8.83
N GLY A 56 -6.30 16.56 8.78
CA GLY A 56 -7.16 15.95 9.79
C GLY A 56 -7.25 14.44 9.65
N SER A 57 -8.07 13.83 10.49
CA SER A 57 -8.34 12.40 10.43
C SER A 57 -9.73 12.06 10.92
N ALA A 58 -10.20 10.88 10.56
CA ALA A 58 -11.42 10.25 11.06
C ALA A 58 -11.14 8.79 11.40
N SER A 59 -12.06 8.12 12.09
CA SER A 59 -11.96 6.69 12.39
C SER A 59 -13.02 5.90 11.63
N CYS A 60 -12.64 4.74 11.11
CA CYS A 60 -13.51 3.79 10.40
C CYS A 60 -13.18 2.33 10.80
N PRO A 61 -13.60 1.88 11.99
CA PRO A 61 -13.15 0.61 12.59
C PRO A 61 -13.73 -0.66 11.97
N ASP A 62 -14.91 -0.59 11.33
CA ASP A 62 -15.63 -1.80 10.89
C ASP A 62 -15.34 -2.21 9.44
N VAL A 63 -14.33 -1.62 8.81
CA VAL A 63 -14.00 -1.84 7.40
C VAL A 63 -12.80 -2.77 7.22
N ALA A 64 -11.81 -2.65 8.09
CA ALA A 64 -10.52 -3.30 7.96
C ALA A 64 -10.32 -4.35 9.06
N LYS A 65 -9.79 -5.50 8.69
CA LYS A 65 -9.48 -6.62 9.58
C LYS A 65 -8.06 -7.11 9.34
N ASP A 66 -7.41 -7.52 10.41
CA ASP A 66 -6.17 -8.29 10.34
C ASP A 66 -6.51 -9.66 9.73
N ARG A 67 -5.92 -9.98 8.60
CA ARG A 67 -6.23 -11.18 7.82
C ARG A 67 -5.52 -12.44 8.34
N ARG A 68 -4.67 -12.30 9.36
CA ARG A 68 -3.94 -13.37 10.04
C ARG A 68 -4.72 -13.92 11.23
N ASN A 69 -5.57 -13.11 11.87
CA ASN A 69 -6.42 -13.53 13.00
C ASN A 69 -7.92 -13.21 12.83
N LEU A 70 -8.30 -12.44 11.80
CA LEU A 70 -9.66 -12.00 11.46
C LEU A 70 -10.32 -11.03 12.46
N GLU A 71 -9.54 -10.49 13.39
CA GLU A 71 -9.96 -9.42 14.30
C GLU A 71 -9.95 -8.05 13.59
N PRO A 72 -10.68 -7.05 14.11
CA PRO A 72 -10.60 -5.68 13.61
C PRO A 72 -9.16 -5.17 13.53
N SER A 73 -8.85 -4.40 12.49
CA SER A 73 -7.53 -3.78 12.30
C SER A 73 -7.18 -2.87 13.48
N LEU A 74 -5.93 -2.92 13.93
CA LEU A 74 -5.38 -2.00 14.93
C LEU A 74 -5.36 -0.56 14.42
N ASP A 75 -5.32 -0.37 13.10
CA ASP A 75 -5.39 0.93 12.47
C ASP A 75 -6.71 1.12 11.72
N SER A 76 -7.59 1.89 12.35
CA SER A 76 -8.87 2.32 11.76
C SER A 76 -8.84 3.78 11.32
N GLN A 77 -7.69 4.46 11.35
CA GLN A 77 -7.61 5.89 11.10
C GLN A 77 -7.55 6.20 9.61
N VAL A 78 -8.51 6.99 9.13
CA VAL A 78 -8.50 7.60 7.81
C VAL A 78 -7.81 8.96 7.93
N ASN A 79 -6.60 9.10 7.42
CA ASN A 79 -5.87 10.36 7.40
C ASN A 79 -6.19 11.14 6.12
N LEU A 80 -6.26 12.46 6.22
CA LEU A 80 -6.66 13.30 5.09
C LEU A 80 -5.97 14.67 5.05
N ILE A 81 -5.80 15.16 3.83
CA ILE A 81 -5.41 16.54 3.52
C ILE A 81 -6.39 17.07 2.48
N GLY A 82 -7.12 18.13 2.80
CA GLY A 82 -8.01 18.84 1.88
C GLY A 82 -7.37 20.12 1.36
N PHE A 83 -7.52 20.38 0.06
CA PHE A 83 -7.07 21.59 -0.62
C PHE A 83 -8.29 22.37 -1.12
N TYR A 84 -8.41 23.62 -0.69
CA TYR A 84 -9.58 24.46 -0.94
C TYR A 84 -9.20 25.70 -1.74
N ALA A 85 -9.82 25.87 -2.91
CA ALA A 85 -9.79 27.14 -3.62
C ALA A 85 -10.98 27.96 -3.13
N GLU A 86 -10.72 29.08 -2.47
CA GLU A 86 -11.73 29.84 -1.72
C GLU A 86 -12.42 28.96 -0.65
N GLN A 87 -13.62 28.46 -0.93
CA GLN A 87 -14.37 27.56 -0.05
C GLN A 87 -14.67 26.19 -0.69
N GLU A 88 -14.26 25.98 -1.95
CA GLU A 88 -14.52 24.76 -2.69
C GLU A 88 -13.36 23.77 -2.52
N LEU A 89 -13.68 22.52 -2.17
CA LEU A 89 -12.71 21.43 -2.14
C LEU A 89 -12.31 21.08 -3.59
N VAL A 90 -11.06 21.34 -3.95
CA VAL A 90 -10.52 21.08 -5.30
C VAL A 90 -9.52 19.92 -5.34
N GLY A 91 -9.05 19.47 -4.19
CA GLY A 91 -8.21 18.28 -4.10
C GLY A 91 -8.25 17.66 -2.72
N CYS A 92 -8.08 16.34 -2.65
CA CYS A 92 -8.04 15.62 -1.39
C CYS A 92 -7.01 14.49 -1.46
N VAL A 93 -6.13 14.39 -0.46
CA VAL A 93 -5.30 13.20 -0.22
C VAL A 93 -5.96 12.42 0.90
N VAL A 94 -6.19 11.13 0.67
CA VAL A 94 -6.78 10.20 1.64
C VAL A 94 -5.81 9.05 1.85
N ASN A 95 -5.57 8.68 3.11
CA ASN A 95 -4.69 7.58 3.46
C ASN A 95 -5.37 6.62 4.46
N PHE A 96 -5.45 5.35 4.09
CA PHE A 96 -6.07 4.30 4.89
C PHE A 96 -5.42 2.94 4.60
N PRO A 97 -5.10 2.11 5.62
CA PRO A 97 -4.51 0.78 5.41
C PRO A 97 -5.57 -0.27 5.10
N LEU A 98 -5.79 -0.58 3.81
CA LEU A 98 -6.65 -1.70 3.41
C LEU A 98 -6.27 -2.23 2.02
N HIS A 99 -6.00 -3.53 1.87
CA HIS A 99 -5.83 -4.13 0.54
C HIS A 99 -7.04 -3.88 -0.35
N ALA A 100 -6.82 -3.36 -1.56
CA ALA A 100 -7.84 -3.20 -2.61
C ALA A 100 -8.12 -4.54 -3.31
N THR A 101 -8.63 -5.47 -2.50
CA THR A 101 -8.94 -6.85 -2.83
C THR A 101 -10.36 -7.20 -2.39
N VAL A 102 -11.28 -6.22 -2.36
CA VAL A 102 -12.69 -6.54 -2.10
C VAL A 102 -13.19 -7.51 -3.15
N LEU A 103 -12.86 -7.27 -4.42
CA LEU A 103 -13.15 -8.19 -5.51
C LEU A 103 -12.19 -9.38 -5.48
N GLY A 104 -12.74 -10.59 -5.65
CA GLY A 104 -12.00 -11.86 -5.64
C GLY A 104 -11.29 -12.20 -6.95
N ALA A 105 -10.50 -13.28 -6.91
CA ALA A 105 -9.72 -13.77 -8.04
C ALA A 105 -10.60 -14.34 -9.17
N GLU A 106 -11.90 -14.50 -8.94
CA GLU A 106 -12.92 -14.85 -9.93
C GLU A 106 -13.39 -13.65 -10.76
N ASN A 107 -13.19 -12.41 -10.28
CA ASN A 107 -13.50 -11.22 -11.06
C ASN A 107 -12.63 -11.17 -12.34
N ARG A 108 -13.25 -10.83 -13.46
CA ARG A 108 -12.61 -10.68 -14.78
C ARG A 108 -12.83 -9.29 -15.39
N LEU A 109 -13.44 -8.38 -14.63
CA LEU A 109 -13.71 -7.00 -15.05
C LEU A 109 -12.66 -6.06 -14.47
N TYR A 110 -12.31 -5.02 -15.23
CA TYR A 110 -11.45 -3.96 -14.72
C TYR A 110 -12.16 -3.15 -13.64
N SER A 111 -11.46 -2.91 -12.53
CA SER A 111 -11.99 -2.12 -11.42
C SER A 111 -10.86 -1.46 -10.64
N ALA A 112 -11.12 -0.23 -10.22
CA ALA A 112 -10.29 0.45 -9.24
C ALA A 112 -10.58 0.00 -7.79
N ASP A 113 -11.44 -1.02 -7.61
CA ASP A 113 -11.89 -1.58 -6.34
C ASP A 113 -12.50 -0.48 -5.42
N TYR A 114 -12.56 -0.69 -4.10
CA TYR A 114 -13.12 0.30 -3.17
C TYR A 114 -12.50 1.71 -3.27
N PRO A 115 -11.19 1.92 -3.57
CA PRO A 115 -10.65 3.26 -3.77
C PRO A 115 -11.32 4.02 -4.91
N GLY A 116 -11.75 3.31 -5.95
CA GLY A 116 -12.49 3.89 -7.07
C GLY A 116 -13.89 4.37 -6.69
N TYR A 117 -14.57 3.65 -5.79
CA TYR A 117 -15.85 4.08 -5.25
C TYR A 117 -15.69 5.28 -4.32
N LEU A 118 -14.75 5.23 -3.38
CA LEU A 118 -14.41 6.35 -2.49
C LEU A 118 -14.19 7.66 -3.27
N ARG A 119 -13.34 7.61 -4.30
CA ARG A 119 -13.05 8.77 -5.15
C ARG A 119 -14.30 9.35 -5.80
N ARG A 120 -15.17 8.49 -6.35
CA ARG A 120 -16.42 8.90 -7.00
C ARG A 120 -17.38 9.52 -5.99
N THR A 121 -17.57 8.91 -4.83
CA THR A 121 -18.45 9.45 -3.78
C THR A 121 -18.02 10.84 -3.31
N ILE A 122 -16.71 11.09 -3.16
CA ILE A 122 -16.21 12.44 -2.85
C ILE A 122 -16.47 13.40 -4.02
N GLN A 123 -16.20 12.97 -5.26
CA GLN A 123 -16.39 13.80 -6.45
C GLN A 123 -17.86 14.13 -6.74
N ASP A 124 -18.79 13.24 -6.43
CA ASP A 124 -20.23 13.48 -6.58
C ASP A 124 -20.73 14.63 -5.68
N ASN A 125 -20.12 14.78 -4.50
CA ASN A 125 -20.41 15.88 -3.56
C ASN A 125 -19.53 17.13 -3.81
N HIS A 126 -18.34 16.94 -4.37
CA HIS A 126 -17.37 17.98 -4.70
C HIS A 126 -16.86 17.81 -6.14
N PRO A 127 -17.60 18.28 -7.16
CA PRO A 127 -17.31 17.99 -8.57
C PRO A 127 -15.92 18.41 -9.05
N GLN A 128 -15.33 19.43 -8.43
CA GLN A 128 -13.99 19.94 -8.73
C GLN A 128 -12.87 19.20 -7.99
N CYS A 129 -13.20 18.30 -7.06
CA CYS A 129 -12.22 17.64 -6.22
C CYS A 129 -11.53 16.48 -6.95
N CYS A 130 -10.21 16.57 -7.12
CA CYS A 130 -9.39 15.42 -7.47
C CYS A 130 -8.91 14.71 -6.20
N THR A 131 -9.34 13.46 -6.01
CA THR A 131 -9.01 12.66 -4.82
C THR A 131 -7.88 11.66 -5.12
N LEU A 132 -6.78 11.77 -4.38
CA LEU A 132 -5.69 10.80 -4.34
C LEU A 132 -5.87 9.86 -3.14
N PHE A 133 -6.11 8.59 -3.42
CA PHE A 133 -6.10 7.55 -2.39
C PHE A 133 -4.71 6.92 -2.30
N LEU A 134 -4.16 6.88 -1.09
CA LEU A 134 -2.85 6.35 -0.76
C LEU A 134 -3.01 5.22 0.25
N ASN A 135 -2.51 4.04 -0.07
CA ASN A 135 -2.58 2.93 0.89
C ASN A 135 -1.69 3.17 2.11
N GLY A 136 -2.23 2.83 3.28
CA GLY A 136 -1.47 2.69 4.52
C GLY A 136 -0.60 1.44 4.56
N ALA A 137 -0.17 1.07 5.77
CA ALA A 137 0.46 -0.21 6.06
C ALA A 137 -0.60 -1.32 6.09
N ALA A 138 -0.86 -1.91 4.93
CA ALA A 138 -1.92 -2.89 4.74
C ALA A 138 -1.43 -4.32 4.53
N GLY A 139 -0.14 -4.63 4.70
CA GLY A 139 0.46 -5.94 4.36
C GLY A 139 -0.29 -7.15 4.90
N ASP A 140 -0.93 -7.00 6.04
CA ASP A 140 -1.73 -7.98 6.76
C ASP A 140 -3.21 -7.57 6.91
N ILE A 141 -3.69 -6.56 6.18
CA ILE A 141 -5.04 -5.99 6.36
C ILE A 141 -5.90 -6.16 5.11
N ASN A 142 -7.08 -6.76 5.27
CA ASN A 142 -8.12 -6.81 4.24
C ASN A 142 -9.53 -6.68 4.84
N ILE A 143 -10.57 -7.01 4.06
CA ILE A 143 -11.97 -6.90 4.49
C ILE A 143 -12.50 -8.12 5.30
N GLY A 144 -11.65 -9.06 5.68
CA GLY A 144 -12.00 -10.19 6.56
C GLY A 144 -12.01 -11.57 5.91
N TYR A 145 -10.89 -11.98 5.33
CA TYR A 145 -10.65 -13.37 4.92
C TYR A 145 -9.16 -13.69 5.01
N SER A 146 -8.77 -14.95 5.20
CA SER A 146 -7.35 -15.28 5.34
C SER A 146 -6.59 -15.21 4.01
N ALA A 147 -5.31 -14.87 4.10
CA ALA A 147 -4.39 -14.90 2.97
C ALA A 147 -4.37 -16.27 2.27
N ASP A 148 -4.34 -17.33 3.07
CA ASP A 148 -4.23 -18.71 2.60
C ASP A 148 -5.46 -19.14 1.83
N ALA A 149 -6.66 -18.82 2.33
CA ALA A 149 -7.90 -19.12 1.64
C ALA A 149 -7.96 -18.38 0.29
N SER A 150 -7.53 -17.11 0.26
CA SER A 150 -7.43 -16.37 -1.00
C SER A 150 -6.39 -16.96 -1.95
N ALA A 151 -5.25 -17.45 -1.44
CA ALA A 151 -4.19 -18.07 -2.24
C ALA A 151 -4.65 -19.42 -2.83
N LEU A 152 -5.48 -20.18 -2.09
CA LEU A 152 -6.12 -21.41 -2.54
C LEU A 152 -7.28 -21.16 -3.53
N GLY A 153 -7.64 -19.90 -3.77
CA GLY A 153 -8.73 -19.52 -4.68
C GLY A 153 -10.12 -19.78 -4.11
N GLU A 154 -10.25 -19.81 -2.77
CA GLU A 154 -11.55 -19.88 -2.11
C GLU A 154 -12.41 -18.66 -2.46
N ARG A 155 -13.70 -18.91 -2.66
CA ARG A 155 -14.69 -17.89 -3.00
C ARG A 155 -15.45 -17.47 -1.75
N PHE A 156 -15.74 -16.19 -1.68
CA PHE A 156 -16.44 -15.58 -0.56
C PHE A 156 -17.60 -14.76 -1.08
N ASP A 157 -18.82 -15.04 -0.61
CA ASP A 157 -20.05 -14.41 -1.12
C ASP A 157 -20.10 -12.89 -0.87
N PHE A 158 -19.31 -12.37 0.07
CA PHE A 158 -19.24 -10.94 0.38
C PHE A 158 -18.23 -10.16 -0.48
N ARG A 159 -17.45 -10.82 -1.34
CA ARG A 159 -16.42 -10.19 -2.18
C ARG A 159 -17.01 -9.70 -3.52
N THR A 160 -17.89 -8.71 -3.44
CA THR A 160 -18.69 -8.22 -4.59
C THR A 160 -18.47 -6.74 -4.91
N PHE A 161 -19.00 -6.28 -6.04
CA PHE A 161 -18.99 -4.86 -6.40
C PHE A 161 -19.81 -4.00 -5.42
N GLU A 162 -20.90 -4.54 -4.89
CA GLU A 162 -21.73 -3.89 -3.86
C GLU A 162 -20.92 -3.70 -2.58
N LYS A 163 -20.14 -4.72 -2.15
CA LYS A 163 -19.25 -4.56 -1.00
C LYS A 163 -18.15 -3.54 -1.27
N ALA A 164 -17.58 -3.51 -2.48
CA ALA A 164 -16.57 -2.53 -2.84
C ALA A 164 -17.12 -1.09 -2.81
N ALA A 165 -18.37 -0.91 -3.25
CA ALA A 165 -19.11 0.35 -3.14
C ALA A 165 -19.34 0.74 -1.68
N GLU A 166 -19.91 -0.17 -0.87
CA GLU A 166 -20.17 0.06 0.56
C GLU A 166 -18.91 0.50 1.31
N VAL A 167 -17.78 -0.19 1.09
CA VAL A 167 -16.50 0.16 1.72
C VAL A 167 -16.02 1.54 1.26
N GLY A 168 -16.09 1.82 -0.05
CA GLY A 168 -15.66 3.10 -0.61
C GLY A 168 -16.50 4.27 -0.11
N GLU A 169 -17.82 4.12 -0.09
CA GLU A 169 -18.78 5.12 0.39
C GLU A 169 -18.58 5.41 1.87
N ARG A 170 -18.46 4.37 2.70
CA ARG A 170 -18.22 4.52 4.14
C ARG A 170 -16.91 5.25 4.45
N LEU A 171 -15.85 4.96 3.70
CA LEU A 171 -14.60 5.69 3.83
C LEU A 171 -14.74 7.15 3.35
N ALA A 172 -15.49 7.41 2.28
CA ALA A 172 -15.76 8.77 1.81
C ALA A 172 -16.54 9.59 2.85
N GLU A 173 -17.54 9.01 3.52
CA GLU A 173 -18.26 9.65 4.62
C GLU A 173 -17.31 10.01 5.77
N ALA A 174 -16.41 9.10 6.15
CA ALA A 174 -15.38 9.37 7.15
C ALA A 174 -14.44 10.51 6.72
N VAL A 175 -14.06 10.57 5.44
CA VAL A 175 -13.24 11.66 4.88
C VAL A 175 -13.96 13.01 5.00
N VAL A 176 -15.22 13.09 4.57
CA VAL A 176 -16.00 14.33 4.66
C VAL A 176 -16.13 14.79 6.11
N SER A 177 -16.51 13.87 7.02
CA SER A 177 -16.62 14.18 8.44
C SER A 177 -15.29 14.63 9.06
N GLY A 178 -14.18 14.02 8.65
CA GLY A 178 -12.84 14.40 9.11
C GLY A 178 -12.38 15.75 8.54
N LEU A 179 -12.73 16.09 7.29
CA LEU A 179 -12.45 17.40 6.68
C LEU A 179 -13.20 18.54 7.38
N ASP A 180 -14.44 18.31 7.82
CA ASP A 180 -15.22 19.30 8.58
C ASP A 180 -14.55 19.68 9.90
N ARG A 181 -13.85 18.73 10.53
CA ARG A 181 -13.15 18.89 11.81
C ARG A 181 -11.65 19.19 11.63
N ALA A 182 -11.15 19.15 10.40
CA ALA A 182 -9.74 19.31 10.09
C ALA A 182 -9.25 20.73 10.41
N HIS A 183 -8.00 20.82 10.85
CA HIS A 183 -7.38 22.09 11.19
C HIS A 183 -6.75 22.72 9.95
N GLN A 184 -6.90 24.05 9.83
CA GLN A 184 -6.20 24.81 8.81
C GLN A 184 -4.69 24.72 9.04
N VAL A 185 -3.95 24.47 7.97
CA VAL A 185 -2.49 24.45 8.01
C VAL A 185 -1.98 25.82 7.62
N SER A 186 -1.36 26.52 8.57
CA SER A 186 -0.92 27.91 8.42
C SER A 186 0.44 28.06 7.73
N ASP A 187 1.32 27.06 7.86
CA ASP A 187 2.69 27.11 7.35
C ASP A 187 2.88 26.16 6.15
N PRO A 188 3.18 26.67 4.94
CA PRO A 188 3.37 25.85 3.75
C PRO A 188 4.82 25.31 3.70
N ILE A 189 5.24 24.57 4.73
CA ILE A 189 6.55 23.91 4.74
C ILE A 189 6.56 22.83 3.66
N LEU A 190 7.52 22.89 2.75
CA LEU A 190 7.77 21.84 1.76
C LEU A 190 9.20 21.34 1.93
N GLU A 191 9.33 20.15 2.49
CA GLU A 191 10.62 19.51 2.72
C GLU A 191 10.61 18.10 2.14
N VAL A 192 11.76 17.69 1.63
CA VAL A 192 11.93 16.38 1.02
C VAL A 192 13.15 15.73 1.62
N GLY A 193 12.94 14.57 2.21
CA GLY A 193 13.98 13.74 2.77
C GLY A 193 14.09 12.44 1.99
N ILE A 194 15.31 11.91 1.95
CA ILE A 194 15.58 10.55 1.50
C ILE A 194 16.44 9.86 2.53
N ASN A 195 16.27 8.56 2.67
CA ASN A 195 17.13 7.72 3.48
C ASN A 195 17.27 6.36 2.81
N GLU A 196 18.36 5.66 3.08
CA GLU A 196 18.60 4.31 2.57
C GLU A 196 18.78 3.38 3.76
N VAL A 197 18.15 2.21 3.70
CA VAL A 197 18.17 1.23 4.78
C VAL A 197 18.57 -0.12 4.20
N ALA A 198 19.67 -0.68 4.68
CA ALA A 198 20.01 -2.06 4.38
C ALA A 198 19.05 -3.00 5.11
N LEU A 199 18.31 -3.80 4.34
CA LEU A 199 17.37 -4.79 4.87
C LEU A 199 17.90 -6.19 4.60
N PRO A 200 17.94 -7.06 5.63
CA PRO A 200 18.50 -8.39 5.49
C PRO A 200 17.56 -9.28 4.69
N LEU A 201 18.13 -10.06 3.77
CA LEU A 201 17.42 -11.07 3.01
C LEU A 201 17.39 -12.39 3.78
N LYS A 202 16.47 -13.28 3.40
CA LYS A 202 16.55 -14.70 3.78
C LYS A 202 17.77 -15.34 3.15
N ASP A 203 18.22 -16.45 3.75
CA ASP A 203 19.29 -17.25 3.18
C ASP A 203 18.94 -17.60 1.72
N PRO A 204 19.88 -17.39 0.78
CA PRO A 204 19.62 -17.62 -0.63
C PRO A 204 19.35 -19.11 -0.83
N VAL A 205 18.14 -19.44 -1.28
CA VAL A 205 17.79 -20.78 -1.75
C VAL A 205 17.95 -20.78 -3.27
N GLY A 206 18.75 -21.70 -3.80
CA GLY A 206 18.96 -21.82 -5.24
C GLY A 206 17.65 -22.10 -5.99
N LEU A 207 17.50 -21.56 -7.21
CA LEU A 207 16.27 -21.71 -7.99
C LEU A 207 15.95 -23.19 -8.28
N ASP A 208 16.97 -24.02 -8.53
CA ASP A 208 16.80 -25.45 -8.74
C ASP A 208 16.28 -26.15 -7.48
N GLU A 209 16.81 -25.80 -6.32
CA GLU A 209 16.34 -26.32 -5.04
C GLU A 209 14.89 -25.90 -4.77
N LEU A 210 14.53 -24.64 -5.03
CA LEU A 210 13.14 -24.18 -4.93
C LEU A 210 12.22 -24.98 -5.85
N ASN A 211 12.62 -25.24 -7.10
CA ASN A 211 11.84 -26.04 -8.03
C ASN A 211 11.63 -27.48 -7.54
N CYS A 212 12.68 -28.11 -6.99
CA CYS A 212 12.56 -29.44 -6.38
C CYS A 212 11.58 -29.45 -5.19
N ARG A 213 11.68 -28.45 -4.30
CA ARG A 213 10.77 -28.32 -3.13
C ARG A 213 9.32 -28.07 -3.54
N ILE A 214 9.08 -27.24 -4.57
CA ILE A 214 7.75 -27.00 -5.14
C ILE A 214 7.15 -28.31 -5.67
N LEU A 215 7.91 -29.05 -6.46
CA LEU A 215 7.47 -30.33 -7.02
C LEU A 215 7.16 -31.36 -5.93
N ASP A 216 8.04 -31.49 -4.93
CA ASP A 216 7.81 -32.35 -3.77
C ASP A 216 6.50 -32.01 -3.04
N HIS A 217 6.26 -30.72 -2.77
CA HIS A 217 5.02 -30.29 -2.11
C HIS A 217 3.78 -30.57 -2.95
N ARG A 218 3.84 -30.40 -4.28
CA ARG A 218 2.74 -30.76 -5.19
C ARG A 218 2.47 -32.26 -5.18
N ILE A 219 3.52 -33.10 -5.25
CA ILE A 219 3.39 -34.58 -5.20
C ILE A 219 2.77 -35.02 -3.87
N ASN A 220 3.20 -34.41 -2.77
CA ASN A 220 2.71 -34.70 -1.41
C ASN A 220 1.39 -33.98 -1.07
N LYS A 221 0.71 -33.37 -2.06
CA LYS A 221 -0.58 -32.67 -1.90
C LYS A 221 -0.56 -31.54 -0.87
N ARG A 222 0.58 -30.87 -0.70
CA ARG A 222 0.77 -29.69 0.17
C ARG A 222 0.66 -28.40 -0.65
N GLU A 223 -0.51 -28.17 -1.26
CA GLU A 223 -0.71 -27.11 -2.26
C GLU A 223 -0.33 -25.72 -1.73
N LEU A 224 -0.76 -25.38 -0.51
CA LEU A 224 -0.47 -24.08 0.09
C LEU A 224 1.04 -23.81 0.23
N LYS A 225 1.82 -24.82 0.64
CA LYS A 225 3.29 -24.70 0.74
C LYS A 225 3.94 -24.60 -0.65
N ALA A 226 3.40 -25.28 -1.66
CA ALA A 226 3.87 -25.11 -3.04
C ALA A 226 3.61 -23.67 -3.54
N ILE A 227 2.42 -23.12 -3.28
CA ILE A 227 2.08 -21.73 -3.63
C ILE A 227 3.03 -20.73 -2.96
N TYR A 228 3.34 -20.91 -1.68
CA TYR A 228 4.29 -20.03 -0.98
C TYR A 228 5.66 -20.01 -1.67
N LEU A 229 6.20 -21.18 -1.98
CA LEU A 229 7.51 -21.29 -2.65
C LEU A 229 7.47 -20.74 -4.08
N GLU A 230 6.36 -20.88 -4.80
CA GLU A 230 6.17 -20.27 -6.12
C GLU A 230 6.15 -18.74 -6.05
N CYS A 231 5.45 -18.16 -5.09
CA CYS A 231 5.44 -16.72 -4.84
C CYS A 231 6.81 -16.19 -4.36
N LEU A 232 7.52 -16.96 -3.53
CA LEU A 232 8.88 -16.62 -3.11
C LEU A 232 9.83 -16.63 -4.31
N LYS A 233 9.80 -17.69 -5.12
CA LYS A 233 10.60 -17.81 -6.36
C LYS A 233 10.32 -16.65 -7.31
N ASP A 234 9.05 -16.34 -7.54
CA ASP A 234 8.65 -15.19 -8.37
C ASP A 234 9.19 -13.87 -7.82
N SER A 235 9.15 -13.68 -6.49
CA SER A 235 9.70 -12.47 -5.85
C SER A 235 11.22 -12.37 -6.02
N ILE A 236 11.97 -13.46 -5.86
CA ILE A 236 13.43 -13.51 -6.10
C ILE A 236 13.74 -13.11 -7.55
N LEU A 237 13.01 -13.68 -8.52
CA LEU A 237 13.21 -13.42 -9.95
C LEU A 237 12.88 -11.97 -10.32
N ARG A 238 11.73 -11.44 -9.87
CA ARG A 238 11.29 -10.06 -10.20
C ARG A 238 12.23 -9.00 -9.63
N GLN A 239 12.82 -9.26 -8.46
CA GLN A 239 13.77 -8.34 -7.84
C GLN A 239 15.20 -8.52 -8.34
N ASN A 240 15.45 -9.47 -9.26
CA ASN A 240 16.78 -9.79 -9.78
C ASN A 240 17.81 -10.02 -8.67
N LEU A 241 17.42 -10.70 -7.60
CA LEU A 241 18.33 -10.98 -6.48
C LEU A 241 19.43 -11.95 -6.93
N ARG A 242 20.67 -11.64 -6.55
CA ARG A 242 21.83 -12.47 -6.90
C ARG A 242 22.01 -13.57 -5.88
N GLU A 243 22.51 -14.72 -6.33
CA GLU A 243 22.95 -15.77 -5.42
C GLU A 243 24.04 -15.24 -4.47
N GLY A 244 23.90 -15.52 -3.17
CA GLY A 244 24.79 -15.00 -2.14
C GLY A 244 24.51 -13.55 -1.69
N GLN A 245 23.52 -12.86 -2.28
CA GLN A 245 23.11 -11.54 -1.79
C GLN A 245 22.43 -11.66 -0.43
N SER A 246 22.98 -10.98 0.58
CA SER A 246 22.49 -11.04 1.97
C SER A 246 21.60 -9.86 2.36
N GLU A 247 21.61 -8.78 1.59
CA GLU A 247 20.85 -7.57 1.87
C GLU A 247 20.41 -6.82 0.61
N VAL A 248 19.38 -5.99 0.76
CA VAL A 248 18.94 -5.01 -0.24
C VAL A 248 18.95 -3.63 0.39
N ILE A 249 19.47 -2.65 -0.34
CA ILE A 249 19.35 -1.24 0.04
C ILE A 249 17.96 -0.75 -0.34
N MET A 250 17.14 -0.51 0.68
CA MET A 250 15.78 -0.03 0.53
C MET A 250 15.76 1.51 0.52
N PRO A 251 15.35 2.16 -0.58
CA PRO A 251 15.19 3.61 -0.62
C PRO A 251 13.89 4.01 0.10
N LEU A 252 14.02 4.91 1.06
CA LEU A 252 12.92 5.58 1.72
C LEU A 252 12.88 7.05 1.27
N GLN A 253 11.67 7.57 1.11
CA GLN A 253 11.44 8.98 0.79
C GLN A 253 10.36 9.51 1.72
N ALA A 254 10.50 10.77 2.14
CA ALA A 254 9.45 11.47 2.84
C ALA A 254 9.26 12.87 2.24
N ILE A 255 8.00 13.28 2.10
CA ILE A 255 7.61 14.61 1.64
C ILE A 255 6.75 15.24 2.73
N ARG A 256 7.24 16.33 3.31
CA ARG A 256 6.47 17.15 4.25
C ARG A 256 5.72 18.22 3.49
N ILE A 257 4.43 18.36 3.82
CA ILE A 257 3.52 19.39 3.33
C ILE A 257 2.85 20.01 4.54
N GLY A 258 3.40 21.13 5.02
CA GLY A 258 3.01 21.78 6.26
C GLY A 258 3.13 20.87 7.48
N SER A 259 2.00 20.58 8.13
CA SER A 259 1.94 19.66 9.27
C SER A 259 1.77 18.19 8.87
N GLY A 260 1.62 17.87 7.58
CA GLY A 260 1.54 16.49 7.09
C GLY A 260 2.88 15.97 6.58
N VAL A 261 3.22 14.71 6.85
CA VAL A 261 4.42 14.04 6.31
C VAL A 261 4.03 12.73 5.65
N LEU A 262 4.20 12.66 4.32
CA LEU A 262 4.03 11.45 3.53
C LEU A 262 5.31 10.63 3.58
N VAL A 263 5.27 9.40 4.08
CA VAL A 263 6.42 8.50 4.18
C VAL A 263 6.23 7.34 3.21
N ALA A 264 7.00 7.35 2.12
CA ALA A 264 6.94 6.33 1.08
C ALA A 264 7.63 5.04 1.54
N ILE A 265 6.87 3.96 1.57
CA ILE A 265 7.35 2.61 1.87
C ILE A 265 7.18 1.74 0.61
N PRO A 266 8.28 1.21 0.03
CA PRO A 266 8.24 0.48 -1.23
C PRO A 266 7.84 -1.00 -1.06
N GLY A 267 6.79 -1.29 -0.31
CA GLY A 267 6.30 -2.66 -0.10
C GLY A 267 5.01 -2.71 0.69
N GLU A 268 4.59 -3.93 1.05
CA GLU A 268 3.37 -4.21 1.80
C GLU A 268 3.71 -4.32 3.29
N LEU A 269 3.78 -3.17 3.97
CA LEU A 269 4.14 -3.06 5.38
C LEU A 269 3.00 -3.52 6.30
N PHE A 270 3.32 -4.26 7.35
CA PHE A 270 2.36 -4.67 8.38
C PHE A 270 1.86 -3.50 9.22
N VAL A 271 0.62 -3.61 9.70
CA VAL A 271 -0.09 -2.51 10.36
C VAL A 271 0.65 -2.01 11.61
N GLU A 272 1.20 -2.88 12.46
CA GLU A 272 1.92 -2.48 13.68
C GLU A 272 3.17 -1.67 13.36
N LEU A 273 3.88 -2.01 12.29
CA LEU A 273 5.05 -1.26 11.83
C LEU A 273 4.63 0.11 11.28
N GLY A 274 3.51 0.17 10.57
CA GLY A 274 2.92 1.44 10.11
C GLY A 274 2.55 2.35 11.27
N LEU A 275 1.89 1.81 12.30
CA LEU A 275 1.56 2.51 13.54
C LEU A 275 2.81 3.05 14.23
N ALA A 276 3.86 2.23 14.36
CA ALA A 276 5.12 2.64 14.97
C ALA A 276 5.78 3.83 14.25
N ILE A 277 5.71 3.88 12.91
CA ILE A 277 6.19 5.04 12.13
C ILE A 277 5.27 6.24 12.38
N ARG A 278 3.96 6.05 12.33
CA ARG A 278 2.98 7.13 12.50
C ARG A 278 3.05 7.82 13.85
N GLU A 279 3.30 7.06 14.91
CA GLU A 279 3.33 7.55 16.29
C GLU A 279 4.71 8.10 16.70
N SER A 280 5.70 8.04 15.80
CA SER A 280 7.08 8.41 16.10
C SER A 280 7.30 9.91 16.36
N ARG A 281 6.38 10.75 15.88
CA ARG A 281 6.45 12.21 16.01
C ARG A 281 5.06 12.82 16.13
N LYS A 282 4.82 13.64 17.15
CA LYS A 282 3.47 14.12 17.55
C LYS A 282 3.11 15.52 17.03
N ASP A 283 4.11 16.32 16.63
CA ASP A 283 3.90 17.67 16.10
C ASP A 283 3.48 17.71 14.63
N VAL A 284 3.53 16.55 13.95
CA VAL A 284 3.10 16.38 12.56
C VAL A 284 2.18 15.17 12.44
N GLN A 285 1.31 15.20 11.45
CA GLN A 285 0.50 14.05 11.04
C GLN A 285 1.29 13.23 10.01
N ILE A 286 1.56 11.97 10.33
CA ILE A 286 2.32 11.07 9.45
C ILE A 286 1.36 10.18 8.66
N PHE A 287 1.56 10.17 7.35
CA PHE A 287 0.84 9.36 6.37
C PHE A 287 1.80 8.28 5.87
N VAL A 288 1.63 7.04 6.32
CA VAL A 288 2.42 5.92 5.79
C VAL A 288 1.85 5.59 4.42
N VAL A 289 2.68 5.69 3.38
CA VAL A 289 2.29 5.43 1.99
C VAL A 289 2.94 4.14 1.54
N GLY A 290 2.23 3.03 1.70
CA GLY A 290 2.65 1.73 1.18
C GLY A 290 2.64 1.71 -0.35
N TYR A 291 3.26 0.69 -0.95
CA TYR A 291 3.30 0.51 -2.40
C TYR A 291 3.85 1.73 -3.16
N ALA A 292 4.75 2.48 -2.53
CA ALA A 292 5.29 3.73 -3.05
C ALA A 292 6.75 3.59 -3.48
N ASN A 293 7.09 4.09 -4.66
CA ASN A 293 8.44 4.07 -5.26
C ASN A 293 9.06 2.67 -5.43
N GLY A 294 8.28 1.61 -5.27
CA GLY A 294 8.72 0.24 -5.42
C GLY A 294 7.69 -0.76 -4.89
N ALA A 295 7.88 -2.02 -5.24
CA ALA A 295 7.02 -3.12 -4.83
C ALA A 295 7.89 -4.34 -4.46
N TRP A 296 8.47 -4.31 -3.26
CA TRP A 296 9.36 -5.34 -2.73
C TRP A 296 8.65 -6.52 -2.05
N GLY A 297 7.33 -6.59 -2.17
CA GLY A 297 6.50 -7.62 -1.52
C GLY A 297 6.24 -7.30 -0.05
N TYR A 298 5.93 -8.34 0.73
CA TYR A 298 5.56 -8.21 2.13
C TYR A 298 6.73 -7.83 3.04
N LEU A 299 6.47 -6.90 3.95
CA LEU A 299 7.40 -6.40 4.96
C LEU A 299 6.83 -6.71 6.36
N PRO A 300 6.90 -7.97 6.82
CA PRO A 300 6.34 -8.40 8.10
C PRO A 300 7.14 -7.90 9.31
N ASP A 301 6.46 -7.84 10.45
CA ASP A 301 7.09 -7.60 11.75
C ASP A 301 7.80 -8.86 12.27
N ARG A 302 8.64 -8.72 13.31
CA ARG A 302 9.35 -9.86 13.91
C ARG A 302 8.40 -10.94 14.42
N LYS A 303 7.28 -10.55 15.03
CA LYS A 303 6.32 -11.47 15.63
C LYS A 303 5.72 -12.42 14.58
N ALA A 304 5.44 -11.93 13.39
CA ALA A 304 4.89 -12.74 12.30
C ALA A 304 5.82 -13.88 11.87
N PHE A 305 7.15 -13.72 11.94
CA PHE A 305 8.09 -14.80 11.59
C PHE A 305 7.90 -16.06 12.44
N GLY A 306 7.62 -15.91 13.74
CA GLY A 306 7.31 -17.03 14.62
C GLY A 306 5.96 -17.72 14.33
N GLN A 307 5.08 -17.07 13.57
CA GLN A 307 3.75 -17.58 13.20
C GLN A 307 3.74 -18.18 11.79
N GLY A 308 4.63 -17.73 10.89
CA GLY A 308 4.62 -18.09 9.48
C GLY A 308 3.42 -17.49 8.72
N GLY A 309 2.91 -18.24 7.75
CA GLY A 309 1.79 -17.83 6.88
C GLY A 309 2.24 -17.12 5.61
N TYR A 310 1.29 -16.84 4.72
CA TYR A 310 1.53 -16.36 3.36
C TYR A 310 2.51 -15.18 3.28
N GLU A 311 2.31 -14.11 4.06
CA GLU A 311 3.13 -12.89 3.96
C GLU A 311 4.58 -13.16 4.33
N VAL A 312 4.80 -13.93 5.40
CA VAL A 312 6.13 -14.27 5.91
C VAL A 312 6.82 -15.22 4.95
N GLU A 313 6.13 -16.27 4.49
CA GLU A 313 6.71 -17.33 3.69
C GLU A 313 7.05 -16.86 2.26
N THR A 314 6.27 -15.91 1.73
CA THR A 314 6.51 -15.31 0.40
C THR A 314 7.45 -14.11 0.42
N SER A 315 7.70 -13.50 1.58
CA SER A 315 8.68 -12.42 1.71
C SER A 315 10.10 -12.93 1.46
N ILE A 316 10.90 -12.11 0.76
CA ILE A 316 12.34 -12.32 0.53
C ILE A 316 13.20 -11.90 1.73
N PHE A 317 12.63 -11.16 2.69
CA PHE A 317 13.36 -10.59 3.80
C PHE A 317 13.38 -11.51 5.02
N SER A 318 14.45 -11.44 5.80
CA SER A 318 14.61 -12.22 7.04
C SER A 318 14.05 -11.51 8.27
N GLU A 319 13.97 -12.26 9.38
CA GLU A 319 13.45 -11.76 10.65
C GLU A 319 14.19 -10.49 11.11
N GLY A 320 13.45 -9.52 11.65
CA GLY A 320 14.01 -8.25 12.13
C GLY A 320 14.13 -7.16 11.07
N MET A 321 13.80 -7.46 9.81
CA MET A 321 13.79 -6.49 8.71
C MET A 321 12.81 -5.34 8.97
N GLY A 322 11.62 -5.65 9.49
CA GLY A 322 10.53 -4.68 9.68
C GLY A 322 10.92 -3.58 10.65
N GLU A 323 11.48 -3.95 11.82
CA GLU A 323 11.94 -2.99 12.81
C GLU A 323 13.13 -2.17 12.30
N THR A 324 13.98 -2.77 11.44
CA THR A 324 15.10 -2.07 10.81
C THR A 324 14.62 -0.99 9.85
N LEU A 325 13.60 -1.30 9.04
CA LEU A 325 12.93 -0.34 8.18
C LEU A 325 12.27 0.77 9.00
N VAL A 326 11.53 0.44 10.07
CA VAL A 326 10.90 1.45 10.96
C VAL A 326 11.94 2.40 11.53
N ARG A 327 13.07 1.90 12.05
CA ARG A 327 14.15 2.78 12.54
C ARG A 327 14.67 3.74 11.47
N GLY A 328 14.78 3.28 10.22
CA GLY A 328 15.17 4.12 9.09
C GLY A 328 14.13 5.17 8.71
N ALA A 329 12.85 4.79 8.71
CA ALA A 329 11.73 5.69 8.44
C ALA A 329 11.59 6.76 9.54
N VAL A 330 11.73 6.40 10.81
CA VAL A 330 11.68 7.35 11.93
C VAL A 330 12.85 8.33 11.87
N ARG A 331 14.07 7.87 11.58
CA ARG A 331 15.21 8.78 11.36
C ARG A 331 14.94 9.76 10.23
N LEU A 332 14.33 9.28 9.14
CA LEU A 332 13.97 10.11 8.00
C LEU A 332 12.94 11.18 8.39
N VAL A 333 11.85 10.80 9.07
CA VAL A 333 10.81 11.72 9.54
C VAL A 333 11.39 12.79 10.49
N ASN A 334 12.30 12.41 11.38
CA ASN A 334 12.93 13.33 12.33
C ASN A 334 13.97 14.26 11.69
N SER A 335 14.39 13.98 10.46
CA SER A 335 15.33 14.83 9.70
C SER A 335 14.64 15.93 8.89
N LEU A 336 13.30 15.92 8.84
CA LEU A 336 12.46 16.96 8.23
C LEU A 336 12.15 18.07 9.24
#